data_AF-A0A1A6H4M2-F1
#
_entry.id   AF-A0A1A6H4M2-F1
#
_cell.length_a   1.000
_cell.length_b   1.000
_cell.length_c   1.000
_cell.angle_alpha   90.00
_cell.angle_beta   90.00
_cell.angle_gamma   90.00
#
_symmetry.space_group_name_H-M   'P 1'
#
loop_
_entity.id
_entity.type
_entity.pdbx_description
1 polymer ?
#
loop_
_entity_poly.entity_id
_entity_poly.type
_entity_poly.pdbx_seq_one_letter_code
_entity_poly.pdbx_strand_id
1 'polypeptide(L)' 'KERFYESRCRPVTPSCKELADLMTRCMNYDPNQRPFFRAIMRDINKLEEQNPDIVSEKKPTTEVDPTHFEKRFLKRI' A
#
# COMPACT_ATOMS: atom_id res chain seq x y z
N LYS A 1 10.34 0.75 -23.57
CA LYS A 1 9.95 1.31 -22.25
C LYS A 1 9.47 2.76 -22.39
N GLU A 2 10.19 3.63 -23.10
CA GLU A 2 9.79 5.04 -23.31
C GLU A 2 8.42 5.20 -23.98
N ARG A 3 8.14 4.46 -25.07
CA ARG A 3 6.83 4.46 -25.75
C ARG A 3 5.63 4.23 -24.83
N PHE A 4 5.78 3.42 -23.78
CA PHE A 4 4.70 3.16 -22.83
C PHE A 4 4.29 4.42 -22.06
N TYR A 5 5.28 5.21 -21.65
CA TYR A 5 5.06 6.47 -20.94
C TYR A 5 4.69 7.61 -21.90
N GLU A 6 5.26 7.64 -23.11
CA GLU A 6 4.87 8.57 -24.18
C GLU A 6 3.39 8.41 -24.56
N SER A 7 2.91 7.17 -24.71
CA SER A 7 1.51 6.86 -24.97
C SER A 7 0.61 6.98 -23.74
N ARG A 8 1.16 7.41 -22.59
CA ARG A 8 0.46 7.54 -21.30
C ARG A 8 -0.29 6.28 -20.86
N CYS A 9 0.25 5.11 -21.20
CA CYS A 9 -0.32 3.83 -20.82
C CYS A 9 -0.24 3.62 -19.30
N ARG A 10 -1.07 2.72 -18.79
CA ARG A 10 -1.05 2.29 -17.38
C ARG A 10 -0.87 0.78 -17.32
N PRO A 11 -0.25 0.24 -16.25
CA PRO A 11 -0.20 -1.19 -16.05
C PRO A 11 -1.60 -1.79 -16.00
N VAL A 12 -1.70 -3.09 -16.25
CA VAL A 12 -2.95 -3.84 -16.10
C VAL A 12 -3.43 -3.71 -14.65
N THR A 13 -4.71 -3.40 -14.48
CA THR A 13 -5.32 -3.23 -13.16
C THR A 13 -5.70 -4.59 -12.55
N PRO A 14 -5.63 -4.73 -11.21
CA PRO A 14 -6.11 -5.93 -10.53
C PRO A 14 -7.63 -6.07 -10.69
N SER A 15 -8.15 -7.28 -10.43
CA SER A 15 -9.59 -7.56 -10.43
C SER A 15 -10.34 -6.89 -9.28
N CYS A 16 -9.66 -6.64 -8.15
CA CYS A 16 -10.21 -5.85 -7.06
C CYS A 16 -10.36 -4.38 -7.50
N LYS A 17 -11.61 -3.95 -7.65
CA LYS A 17 -11.97 -2.62 -8.14
C LYS A 17 -11.40 -1.50 -7.26
N GLU A 18 -11.55 -1.59 -5.95
CA GLU A 18 -11.10 -0.53 -5.04
C GLU A 18 -9.58 -0.37 -5.04
N LEU A 19 -8.84 -1.48 -5.19
CA LEU A 19 -7.39 -1.46 -5.35
C LEU A 19 -6.99 -0.87 -6.71
N ALA A 20 -7.71 -1.24 -7.78
CA ALA A 20 -7.51 -0.68 -9.10
C ALA A 20 -7.74 0.85 -9.13
N ASP A 21 -8.75 1.34 -8.40
CA ASP A 21 -9.06 2.76 -8.28
C ASP A 21 -7.97 3.52 -7.49
N LEU A 22 -7.45 2.92 -6.41
CA LEU A 22 -6.32 3.48 -5.67
C LEU A 22 -5.06 3.54 -6.55
N MET A 23 -4.71 2.45 -7.23
CA MET A 23 -3.59 2.39 -8.18
C MET A 23 -3.71 3.45 -9.27
N THR A 24 -4.91 3.63 -9.82
CA THR A 24 -5.22 4.61 -10.86
C THR A 24 -4.99 6.05 -10.38
N ARG A 25 -5.35 6.38 -9.13
CA ARG A 25 -5.09 7.71 -8.57
C ARG A 25 -3.60 7.95 -8.29
N CYS A 26 -2.88 6.94 -7.81
CA CYS A 26 -1.44 7.03 -7.54
C CYS A 26 -0.61 7.15 -8.83
N MET A 27 -0.96 6.38 -9.86
CA MET A 27 -0.28 6.39 -11.17
C MET A 27 -0.81 7.50 -12.10
N ASN A 28 -1.19 8.65 -11.54
CA ASN A 28 -1.52 9.81 -12.34
C ASN A 28 -0.26 10.41 -12.97
N TYR A 29 -0.34 10.69 -14.27
CA TYR A 29 0.73 11.35 -15.03
C TYR A 29 0.90 12.81 -14.61
N ASP A 30 -0.16 13.47 -14.16
CA ASP A 30 -0.07 14.79 -13.52
C ASP A 30 0.34 14.60 -12.04
N PRO A 31 1.54 15.08 -11.63
CA PRO A 31 2.00 14.94 -10.25
C PRO A 31 1.12 15.67 -9.24
N ASN A 32 0.46 16.77 -9.63
CA ASN A 32 -0.39 17.55 -8.73
C ASN A 32 -1.72 16.86 -8.40
N GLN A 33 -2.11 15.89 -9.22
CA GLN A 33 -3.34 15.10 -9.03
C GLN A 33 -3.09 13.82 -8.22
N ARG A 34 -1.84 13.55 -7.84
CA ARG A 34 -1.52 12.38 -7.02
C ARG A 34 -1.96 12.63 -5.57
N PRO A 35 -2.55 11.64 -4.90
CA PRO A 35 -2.97 11.79 -3.52
C PRO A 35 -1.78 11.96 -2.58
N PHE A 36 -1.97 12.73 -1.50
CA PHE A 36 -1.03 12.75 -0.39
C PHE A 36 -1.01 11.39 0.32
N PHE A 37 0.13 11.06 0.93
CA PHE A 37 0.30 9.79 1.66
C PHE A 37 -0.77 9.52 2.72
N ARG A 38 -1.26 10.56 3.42
CA ARG A 38 -2.37 10.40 4.39
C ARG A 38 -3.65 9.87 3.74
N ALA A 39 -3.97 10.33 2.53
CA ALA A 39 -5.14 9.84 1.81
C ALA A 39 -4.93 8.40 1.32
N ILE A 40 -3.72 8.07 0.86
CA ILE A 40 -3.35 6.71 0.46
C ILE A 40 -3.52 5.74 1.65
N MET A 41 -2.93 6.05 2.81
CA MET A 41 -3.05 5.23 4.02
C MET A 41 -4.50 5.01 4.45
N ARG A 42 -5.32 6.06 4.43
CA ARG A 42 -6.75 5.95 4.74
C ARG A 42 -7.45 4.98 3.79
N ASP A 43 -7.15 5.04 2.51
CA ASP A 43 -7.81 4.20 1.51
C ASP A 43 -7.30 2.75 1.56
N ILE A 44 -6.03 2.52 1.94
CA ILE A 44 -5.48 1.18 2.23
C ILE A 44 -6.17 0.56 3.44
N ASN A 45 -6.32 1.29 4.54
CA ASN A 45 -6.99 0.77 5.74
C ASN A 45 -8.43 0.35 5.45
N LYS A 46 -9.17 1.16 4.67
CA LYS A 46 -10.53 0.81 4.23
C LYS A 46 -10.55 -0.44 3.35
N LEU A 47 -9.57 -0.57 2.45
CA LEU A 47 -9.41 -1.75 1.61
C LEU A 47 -9.16 -3.00 2.44
N GLU A 48 -8.34 -2.92 3.48
CA GLU A 48 -8.07 -4.03 4.40
C GLU A 48 -9.30 -4.42 5.21
N GLU A 49 -10.09 -3.45 5.69
CA GLU A 49 -11.36 -3.69 6.37
C GLU A 49 -12.38 -4.42 5.48
N GLN A 50 -12.42 -4.08 4.20
CA GLN A 50 -13.36 -4.66 3.23
C GLN A 50 -12.87 -6.00 2.66
N ASN A 51 -11.56 -6.15 2.49
CA ASN A 51 -10.94 -7.30 1.85
C ASN A 51 -9.62 -7.67 2.59
N PRO A 52 -9.71 -8.41 3.70
CA PRO A 52 -8.55 -8.72 4.55
C PRO A 52 -7.43 -9.45 3.79
N ASP A 53 -7.79 -10.28 2.81
CA ASP A 53 -6.86 -11.10 2.02
C ASP A 53 -5.97 -10.27 1.07
N ILE A 54 -6.33 -9.02 0.79
CA ILE A 54 -5.60 -8.17 -0.17
C ILE A 54 -4.35 -7.55 0.47
N VAL A 55 -4.42 -7.21 1.75
CA VAL A 55 -3.37 -6.46 2.47
C VAL A 55 -2.70 -7.30 3.55
N SER A 56 -3.21 -8.50 3.85
CA SER A 56 -2.86 -9.29 5.04
C SER A 56 -1.35 -9.46 5.27
N GLU A 57 -0.80 -8.64 6.17
CA GLU A 57 0.32 -9.08 7.02
C GLU A 57 -0.28 -9.85 8.19
N LYS A 58 0.18 -11.10 8.38
CA LYS A 58 -0.22 -11.92 9.51
C LYS A 58 0.11 -11.16 10.80
N LYS A 59 -0.91 -10.65 11.49
CA LYS A 59 -0.72 -10.08 12.84
C LYS A 59 -0.05 -11.16 13.70
N PRO A 60 1.02 -10.83 14.45
CA PRO A 60 1.63 -11.77 15.37
C PRO A 60 0.55 -12.31 16.32
N THR A 61 0.37 -13.62 16.32
CA THR A 61 -0.64 -14.31 17.16
C THR A 61 -0.27 -14.35 18.64
N THR A 62 0.99 -14.08 18.96
CA THR A 62 1.50 -14.03 20.31
C THR A 62 1.31 -12.64 20.90
N GLU A 63 0.55 -12.54 21.99
CA GLU A 63 0.57 -11.37 22.86
C GLU A 63 1.97 -11.22 23.47
N VAL A 64 2.76 -10.30 22.91
CA VAL A 64 4.06 -9.91 23.47
C VAL A 64 3.86 -8.58 24.19
N ASP A 65 4.49 -8.43 25.37
CA ASP A 65 4.55 -7.14 26.06
C ASP A 65 5.10 -6.08 25.10
N PRO A 66 4.36 -4.99 24.81
CA PRO A 66 4.77 -3.97 23.85
C PRO A 66 6.05 -3.22 24.24
N THR A 67 6.51 -3.37 25.47
CA THR A 67 7.77 -2.80 25.98
C THR A 67 8.93 -3.80 25.97
N HIS A 68 8.67 -5.08 25.69
CA HIS A 68 9.69 -6.11 25.60
C HIS A 68 10.34 -6.16 24.22
N PHE A 69 11.62 -5.79 24.13
CA PHE A 69 12.40 -5.88 22.91
C PHE A 69 13.40 -7.02 22.99
N GLU A 70 13.30 -8.01 22.10
CA GLU A 70 14.24 -9.12 22.10
C GLU A 70 15.63 -8.68 21.65
N LYS A 71 16.65 -8.97 22.46
CA LYS A 71 18.03 -8.55 22.20
C LYS A 71 18.57 -8.98 20.84
N ARG A 72 18.11 -10.11 20.29
CA ARG A 72 18.52 -10.59 18.95
C ARG A 72 18.15 -9.64 17.82
N PHE A 73 17.15 -8.77 18.01
CA PHE A 73 16.73 -7.77 17.04
C PHE A 73 17.33 -6.38 17.29
N LEU A 74 18.05 -6.19 18.40
CA LEU A 74 18.66 -4.91 18.74
C LEU A 74 20.05 -4.82 18.11
N LYS A 75 20.27 -3.76 17.32
CA LYS A 75 21.58 -3.40 16.77
C LYS A 75 22.02 -2.07 17.36
N ARG A 76 23.26 -1.99 17.81
CA ARG A 76 23.87 -0.71 18.18
C ARG A 76 24.20 0.06 16.89
N ILE A 77 23.66 1.28 16.79
CA ILE A 77 23.91 2.22 15.69
C ILE A 77 25.17 3.03 16.01
#